data_AF-A0A3B9D2I8-F1
#
_entry.id   AF-A0A3B9D2I8-F1
#
_cell.length_a   1.000
_cell.length_b   1.000
_cell.length_c   1.000
_cell.angle_alpha   90.00
_cell.angle_beta   90.00
_cell.angle_gamma   90.00
#
_symmetry.space_group_name_H-M   'P 1'
#
loop_
_entity.id
_entity.type
_entity.pdbx_description
1 polymer ?
#
loop_
_entity_poly.entity_id
_entity_poly.type
_entity_poly.pdbx_seq_one_letter_code
_entity_poly.pdbx_strand_id
1 'polypeptide(L)'
;MRNLIVAACMLAFVASSQQASARLQYLKEFKAAYASKLSGQKLTCAVCHPTKSKKDRNNYGAALGKHVGMKNQKDVAKIKAALEKGGKEKSATDGKTFIDLINDGKMPGTKDVVK
;
A
#
# COMPACT_ATOMS: atom_id res chain seq x y z
N MET A 1 3.51 -54.10 -41.11
CA MET A 1 3.49 -52.69 -41.57
C MET A 1 2.42 -51.94 -40.79
N ARG A 2 2.69 -50.64 -40.53
CA ARG A 2 1.81 -49.60 -39.96
C ARG A 2 1.76 -49.47 -38.44
N ASN A 3 2.80 -48.79 -37.96
CA ASN A 3 2.79 -47.88 -36.81
C ASN A 3 1.50 -47.05 -36.77
N LEU A 4 0.93 -46.85 -35.58
CA LEU A 4 0.23 -45.60 -35.27
C LEU A 4 0.53 -45.17 -33.84
N ILE A 5 1.02 -43.95 -33.77
CA ILE A 5 1.54 -43.21 -32.62
C ILE A 5 0.36 -42.75 -31.77
N VAL A 6 0.31 -43.12 -30.49
CA VAL A 6 -0.59 -42.51 -29.50
C VAL A 6 0.16 -41.35 -28.86
N ALA A 7 -0.07 -40.15 -29.38
CA ALA A 7 0.49 -38.91 -28.86
C ALA A 7 -0.19 -38.56 -27.52
N ALA A 8 0.60 -38.57 -26.46
CA ALA A 8 0.20 -38.13 -25.12
C ALA A 8 -0.06 -36.62 -25.13
N CYS A 9 -1.33 -36.21 -25.05
CA CYS A 9 -1.70 -34.82 -24.77
C CYS A 9 -1.53 -34.54 -23.27
N MET A 10 -0.32 -34.15 -22.86
CA MET A 10 -0.09 -33.48 -21.58
C MET A 10 -0.74 -32.09 -21.62
N LEU A 11 -1.90 -31.94 -20.97
CA LEU A 11 -2.51 -30.65 -20.67
C LEU A 11 -1.62 -29.91 -19.65
N ALA A 12 -0.76 -29.04 -20.14
CA ALA A 12 0.00 -28.11 -19.31
C ALA A 12 -0.96 -27.10 -18.67
N PHE A 13 -1.29 -27.32 -17.40
CA PHE A 13 -1.95 -26.32 -16.55
C PHE A 13 -0.98 -25.15 -16.36
N VAL A 14 -1.12 -24.10 -17.17
CA VAL A 14 -0.41 -22.85 -16.98
C VAL A 14 -1.05 -22.14 -15.78
N ALA A 15 -0.58 -22.47 -14.58
CA ALA A 15 -0.88 -21.71 -13.37
C ALA A 15 -0.31 -20.30 -13.55
N SER A 16 -1.13 -19.38 -14.05
CA SER A 16 -0.84 -17.94 -14.01
C SER A 16 -0.77 -17.54 -12.54
N SER A 17 0.43 -17.63 -11.97
CA SER A 17 0.71 -17.03 -10.67
C SER A 17 0.46 -15.54 -10.84
N GLN A 18 -0.64 -15.06 -10.26
CA GLN A 18 -0.98 -13.66 -10.26
C GLN A 18 0.10 -12.95 -9.44
N GLN A 19 1.18 -12.56 -10.13
CA GLN A 19 2.37 -11.96 -9.55
C GLN A 19 1.87 -10.81 -8.68
N ALA A 20 2.17 -10.87 -7.38
CA ALA A 20 1.72 -9.88 -6.42
C ALA A 20 2.30 -8.54 -6.84
N SER A 21 1.55 -7.78 -7.65
CA SER A 21 1.99 -6.51 -8.17
C SER A 21 2.27 -5.60 -6.99
N ALA A 22 3.54 -5.21 -6.85
CA ALA A 22 3.93 -4.21 -5.88
C ALA A 22 3.07 -2.98 -6.13
N ARG A 23 2.27 -2.57 -5.14
CA ARG A 23 1.35 -1.43 -5.25
C ARG A 23 2.11 -0.12 -5.09
N LEU A 24 3.16 0.05 -5.90
CA LEU A 24 4.14 1.12 -5.80
C LEU A 24 3.52 2.51 -5.99
N GLN A 25 2.37 2.60 -6.65
CA GLN A 25 1.66 3.85 -6.86
C GLN A 25 1.35 4.59 -5.55
N TYR A 26 0.97 3.87 -4.47
CA TYR A 26 0.68 4.53 -3.19
C TYR A 26 1.94 5.15 -2.56
N LEU A 27 3.05 4.41 -2.58
CA LEU A 27 4.32 4.91 -2.04
C LEU A 27 4.86 6.07 -2.88
N LYS A 28 4.71 5.99 -4.22
CA LYS A 28 5.08 7.06 -5.14
C LYS A 28 4.32 8.34 -4.82
N GLU A 29 2.99 8.28 -4.74
CA GLU A 29 2.17 9.46 -4.44
C GLU A 29 2.40 9.97 -3.00
N PHE A 30 2.63 9.08 -2.03
CA PHE A 30 3.00 9.48 -0.67
C PHE A 30 4.32 10.27 -0.65
N LYS A 31 5.35 9.77 -1.34
CA LYS A 31 6.64 10.48 -1.46
C LYS A 31 6.48 11.81 -2.16
N ALA A 32 5.73 11.85 -3.26
CA ALA A 32 5.46 13.08 -3.98
C ALA A 32 4.77 14.13 -3.11
N ALA A 33 3.86 13.71 -2.23
CA ALA A 33 3.13 14.62 -1.33
C ALA A 33 3.97 15.07 -0.12
N TYR A 34 4.81 14.19 0.45
CA TYR A 34 5.30 14.37 1.82
C TYR A 34 6.81 14.20 2.00
N ALA A 35 7.59 13.84 0.97
CA ALA A 35 9.02 13.57 1.14
C ALA A 35 9.83 14.78 1.65
N SER A 36 9.48 15.99 1.23
CA SER A 36 10.14 17.22 1.69
C SER A 36 9.92 17.48 3.18
N LYS A 37 8.75 17.13 3.71
CA LYS A 37 8.39 17.31 5.12
C LYS A 37 9.01 16.24 6.01
N LEU A 38 9.21 15.04 5.47
CA LEU A 38 9.77 13.89 6.17
C LEU A 38 11.25 13.68 5.82
N SER A 39 12.00 14.76 5.60
CA SER A 39 13.43 14.69 5.31
C SER A 39 14.17 13.95 6.42
N GLY A 40 14.95 12.92 6.08
CA GLY A 40 15.65 12.06 7.04
C GLY A 40 14.88 10.82 7.48
N GLN A 41 13.60 10.69 7.12
CA GLN A 41 12.80 9.50 7.39
C GLN A 41 12.90 8.47 6.27
N LYS A 42 12.91 7.18 6.62
CA LYS A 42 12.93 6.08 5.64
C LYS A 42 11.53 5.83 5.07
N LEU A 43 11.23 6.49 3.94
CA LEU A 43 9.94 6.36 3.25
C LEU A 43 9.87 5.07 2.41
N THR A 44 9.34 4.01 3.00
CA THR A 44 9.10 2.71 2.36
C THR A 44 7.67 2.23 2.61
N CYS A 45 7.32 1.01 2.19
CA CYS A 45 6.04 0.39 2.51
C CYS A 45 5.76 0.34 4.03
N ALA A 46 6.82 0.39 4.85
CA ALA A 46 6.73 0.41 6.31
C ALA A 46 5.96 1.60 6.89
N VAL A 47 5.82 2.69 6.13
CA VAL A 47 5.02 3.87 6.54
C VAL A 47 3.57 3.48 6.82
N CYS A 48 3.02 2.53 6.05
CA CYS A 48 1.64 2.06 6.21
C CYS A 48 1.55 0.61 6.68
N HIS A 49 2.59 -0.19 6.43
CA HIS A 49 2.65 -1.62 6.72
C HIS A 49 3.79 -1.90 7.71
N PRO A 50 3.53 -1.87 9.02
CA PRO A 50 4.59 -1.96 10.03
C PRO A 50 5.31 -3.31 10.05
N THR A 51 4.77 -4.33 9.38
CA THR A 51 5.37 -5.67 9.22
C THR A 51 5.71 -5.95 7.75
N LYS A 52 6.24 -7.15 7.46
CA LYS A 52 6.48 -7.60 6.08
C LYS A 52 5.19 -7.96 5.31
N SER A 53 4.03 -7.98 5.98
CA SER A 53 2.74 -8.32 5.38
C SER A 53 2.01 -7.07 4.86
N LYS A 54 1.61 -7.08 3.59
CA LYS A 54 0.75 -6.04 2.97
C LYS A 54 -0.68 -5.98 3.54
N LYS A 55 -1.08 -7.01 4.29
CA LYS A 55 -2.41 -7.06 4.94
C LYS A 55 -2.38 -6.28 6.26
N ASP A 56 -1.23 -6.25 6.90
CA ASP A 56 -1.03 -5.62 8.19
C ASP A 56 -0.88 -4.13 7.95
N ARG A 57 -1.74 -3.33 8.59
CA ARG A 57 -1.73 -1.88 8.46
C ARG A 57 -1.58 -1.28 9.83
N ASN A 58 -0.83 -0.18 9.93
CA ASN A 58 -0.93 0.68 11.10
C ASN A 58 -2.17 1.59 11.01
N ASN A 59 -2.39 2.39 12.05
CA ASN A 59 -3.51 3.32 12.10
C ASN A 59 -3.59 4.25 10.87
N TYR A 60 -2.47 4.77 10.38
CA TYR A 60 -2.44 5.60 9.16
C TYR A 60 -2.78 4.80 7.90
N GLY A 61 -2.19 3.60 7.74
CA GLY A 61 -2.49 2.71 6.61
C GLY A 61 -3.96 2.26 6.58
N ALA A 62 -4.57 2.08 7.75
CA ALA A 62 -5.99 1.79 7.88
C ALA A 62 -6.85 3.00 7.51
N ALA A 63 -6.55 4.20 8.04
CA ALA A 63 -7.22 5.45 7.70
C ALA A 63 -7.20 5.71 6.18
N LEU A 64 -6.01 5.67 5.56
CA LEU A 64 -5.87 5.78 4.11
C LEU A 64 -6.70 4.72 3.37
N GLY A 65 -6.70 3.48 3.87
CA GLY A 65 -7.47 2.38 3.30
C GLY A 65 -8.98 2.61 3.25
N LYS A 66 -9.55 3.38 4.18
CA LYS A 66 -10.98 3.75 4.19
C LYS A 66 -11.33 4.68 3.02
N HIS A 67 -10.43 5.59 2.64
CA HIS A 67 -10.69 6.61 1.61
C HIS A 67 -10.36 6.18 0.18
N VAL A 68 -9.47 5.20 0.02
CA VAL A 68 -9.10 4.68 -1.32
C VAL A 68 -10.26 3.94 -2.01
N GLY A 69 -11.23 3.44 -1.23
CA GLY A 69 -12.50 2.88 -1.70
C GLY A 69 -12.42 1.51 -2.40
N MET A 70 -11.24 1.10 -2.88
CA MET A 70 -11.06 -0.21 -3.51
C MET A 70 -9.66 -0.78 -3.32
N LYS A 71 -9.54 -2.10 -3.47
CA LYS A 71 -8.24 -2.77 -3.49
C LYS A 71 -7.46 -2.37 -4.75
N ASN A 72 -6.19 -2.01 -4.59
CA ASN A 72 -5.27 -1.72 -5.69
C ASN A 72 -5.77 -0.61 -6.65
N GLN A 73 -6.24 0.50 -6.09
CA GLN A 73 -6.55 1.72 -6.84
C GLN A 73 -5.35 2.13 -7.71
N LYS A 74 -5.63 2.45 -8.98
CA LYS A 74 -4.63 2.90 -9.97
C LYS A 74 -4.79 4.36 -10.35
N ASP A 75 -5.97 4.93 -10.08
CA ASP A 75 -6.25 6.33 -10.33
C ASP A 75 -5.48 7.22 -9.35
N VAL A 76 -4.52 7.97 -9.88
CA VAL A 76 -3.65 8.87 -9.12
C VAL A 76 -4.46 9.96 -8.41
N ALA A 77 -5.51 10.50 -9.03
CA ALA A 77 -6.33 11.54 -8.42
C ALA A 77 -7.06 10.99 -7.19
N LYS A 78 -7.60 9.77 -7.29
CA LYS A 78 -8.22 9.09 -6.14
C LYS A 78 -7.23 8.76 -5.03
N ILE A 79 -6.00 8.38 -5.37
CA ILE A 79 -4.94 8.14 -4.38
C ILE A 79 -4.59 9.43 -3.65
N LYS A 80 -4.40 10.54 -4.38
CA LYS A 80 -4.11 11.85 -3.78
C LYS A 80 -5.24 12.33 -2.87
N ALA A 81 -6.49 12.22 -3.33
CA ALA A 81 -7.66 12.55 -2.52
C ALA A 81 -7.73 11.69 -1.24
N ALA A 82 -7.38 10.41 -1.33
CA ALA A 82 -7.32 9.54 -0.17
C ALA A 82 -6.18 9.90 0.80
N LEU A 83 -5.00 10.30 0.28
CA LEU A 83 -3.89 10.80 1.10
C LEU A 83 -4.27 12.07 1.85
N GLU A 84 -5.00 12.98 1.20
CA GLU A 84 -5.48 14.20 1.82
C GLU A 84 -6.53 13.90 2.91
N LYS A 85 -7.56 13.11 2.59
CA LYS A 85 -8.63 12.76 3.54
C LYS A 85 -8.11 11.93 4.71
N GLY A 86 -7.28 10.93 4.42
CA GLY A 86 -6.64 10.10 5.44
C GLY A 86 -5.66 10.91 6.30
N GLY A 87 -4.98 11.90 5.72
CA GLY A 87 -4.13 12.85 6.45
C GLY A 87 -4.89 13.69 7.49
N LYS A 88 -6.15 14.04 7.21
CA LYS A 88 -7.00 14.82 8.13
C LYS A 88 -7.63 13.98 9.25
N GLU A 89 -7.51 12.66 9.24
CA GLU A 89 -7.96 11.82 10.36
C GLU A 89 -7.08 12.02 11.60
N LYS A 90 -7.68 11.78 12.77
CA LYS A 90 -6.97 11.81 14.06
C LYS A 90 -5.84 10.78 14.08
N SER A 91 -4.69 11.19 14.57
CA SER A 91 -3.56 10.30 14.84
C SER A 91 -3.68 9.65 16.22
N ALA A 92 -2.70 8.83 16.58
CA ALA A 92 -2.57 8.31 17.95
C ALA A 92 -1.97 9.34 18.93
N THR A 93 -1.45 10.46 18.44
CA THR A 93 -1.00 11.58 19.27
C THR A 93 -2.19 12.47 19.58
N ASP A 94 -2.46 12.69 20.88
CA ASP A 94 -3.62 13.47 21.31
C ASP A 94 -3.60 14.88 20.73
N GLY A 95 -4.79 15.35 20.33
CA GLY A 95 -4.98 16.64 19.68
C GLY A 95 -4.38 16.79 18.27
N LYS A 96 -3.74 15.77 17.69
CA LYS A 96 -3.08 15.86 16.37
C LYS A 96 -3.68 14.94 15.32
N THR A 97 -3.81 15.45 14.11
CA THR A 97 -4.09 14.67 12.90
C THR A 97 -2.82 14.03 12.34
N PHE A 98 -2.97 13.12 11.38
CA PHE A 98 -1.82 12.56 10.67
C PHE A 98 -1.03 13.62 9.89
N ILE A 99 -1.71 14.61 9.30
CA ILE A 99 -1.05 15.68 8.57
C ILE A 99 -0.28 16.62 9.50
N ASP A 100 -0.74 16.82 10.74
CA ASP A 100 0.01 17.58 11.75
C ASP A 100 1.34 16.87 12.07
N LEU A 101 1.32 15.55 12.25
CA LEU A 101 2.55 14.77 12.45
C LEU A 101 3.50 14.87 11.25
N ILE A 102 2.97 14.79 10.03
CA ILE A 102 3.79 14.90 8.81
C ILE A 102 4.41 16.30 8.71
N ASN A 103 3.65 17.35 9.01
CA ASN A 103 4.15 18.74 9.02
C ASN A 103 5.23 18.95 10.09
N ASP A 104 5.14 18.24 11.22
CA ASP A 104 6.18 18.20 12.27
C ASP A 104 7.39 17.33 11.90
N GLY A 105 7.46 16.76 10.69
CA GLY A 105 8.52 15.86 10.25
C GLY A 105 8.50 14.47 10.89
N LYS A 106 7.37 14.09 11.49
CA LYS A 106 7.16 12.81 12.18
C LYS A 106 6.40 11.83 11.30
N MET A 107 6.69 10.53 11.46
CA MET A 107 5.93 9.48 10.78
C MET A 107 4.45 9.53 11.22
N PRO A 108 3.50 9.44 10.28
CA PRO A 108 2.08 9.55 10.62
C PRO A 108 1.55 8.30 11.36
N GLY A 109 2.07 7.12 11.00
CA GLY A 109 1.57 5.86 11.52
C GLY A 109 2.30 5.38 12.78
N THR A 110 1.60 4.61 13.61
CA THR A 110 2.21 3.82 14.69
C THR A 110 3.00 2.63 14.14
N LYS A 111 3.76 1.97 15.03
CA LYS A 111 4.45 0.70 14.72
C LYS A 111 3.55 -0.52 14.92
N ASP A 112 2.34 -0.33 15.42
CA ASP A 112 1.41 -1.40 15.74
C ASP A 112 0.50 -1.72 14.55
N VAL A 113 0.15 -2.99 14.42
CA VAL A 113 -0.87 -3.44 13.47
C VAL A 113 -2.25 -3.17 14.07
N VAL A 114 -3.08 -2.40 13.36
CA VAL A 114 -4.51 -2.28 13.66
C VAL A 114 -5.27 -3.31 12.81
N LYS A 115 -6.19 -4.04 13.45
CA LYS A 115 -7.03 -5.04 12.80
C LYS A 115 -8.32 -4.42 12.30
#